data_AF-A0A3N6FDL9-F1
#
_entry.id   AF-A0A3N6FDL9-F1
#
_cell.length_a   1.000
_cell.length_b   1.000
_cell.length_c   1.000
_cell.angle_alpha   90.00
_cell.angle_beta   90.00
_cell.angle_gamma   90.00
#
_symmetry.space_group_name_H-M   'P 1'
#
loop_
_entity.id
_entity.type
_entity.pdbx_description
1 polymer ?
#
loop_
_entity_poly.entity_id
_entity_poly.type
_entity_poly.pdbx_seq_one_letter_code
_entity_poly.pdbx_strand_id
1 'polypeptide(L)'
;MSGDVLLDEPLRRRRAALEDLFTVRRLAALWALCPQTSDPATAAGWLDPVWGAAGIEGVVIKDPCSRYRRGERGWLKLRTRMTTEGITGAVTGTVHSPTSLLLGRFDPAGQLKLIARSTPLSRPAAAELGPVLRPAGQEPPTPVTSREHR
;
A
#
# COMPACT_ATOMS: atom_id res chain seq x y z
N MET A 1 -29.63 22.39 13.63
CA MET A 1 -28.48 21.67 14.19
C MET A 1 -27.50 22.71 14.65
N SER A 2 -27.21 22.75 15.94
CA SER A 2 -26.25 23.71 16.51
C SER A 2 -24.89 23.50 15.85
N GLY A 3 -24.17 24.58 15.55
CA GLY A 3 -22.85 24.55 14.92
C GLY A 3 -21.74 24.12 15.90
N ASP A 4 -22.01 23.07 16.69
CA ASP A 4 -21.17 22.68 17.81
C ASP A 4 -19.82 22.14 17.32
N VAL A 5 -18.74 22.69 17.85
CA VAL A 5 -17.39 22.28 17.52
C VAL A 5 -17.02 21.05 18.37
N LEU A 6 -16.89 19.89 17.73
CA LEU A 6 -16.60 18.63 18.42
C LEU A 6 -15.11 18.25 18.47
N LEU A 7 -14.19 19.13 18.05
CA LEU A 7 -12.77 18.78 17.88
C LEU A 7 -12.12 18.28 19.19
N ASP A 8 -12.54 18.85 20.32
CA ASP A 8 -12.07 18.50 21.65
C ASP A 8 -12.76 17.27 22.27
N GLU A 9 -13.78 16.74 21.60
CA GLU A 9 -14.49 15.55 22.06
C GLU A 9 -13.72 14.25 21.72
N PRO A 10 -13.83 13.22 22.56
CA PRO A 10 -13.34 11.88 22.26
C PRO A 10 -13.88 11.37 20.92
N LEU A 11 -13.05 10.61 20.18
CA LEU A 11 -13.43 10.02 18.89
C LEU A 11 -14.78 9.28 18.94
N ARG A 12 -15.05 8.52 20.00
CA ARG A 12 -16.33 7.81 20.16
C ARG A 12 -17.55 8.75 20.14
N ARG A 13 -17.44 9.94 20.74
CA ARG A 13 -18.52 10.95 20.78
C ARG A 13 -18.68 11.61 19.41
N ARG A 14 -17.58 11.97 18.77
CA ARG A 14 -17.56 12.50 17.40
C ARG A 14 -18.18 11.51 16.40
N ARG A 15 -17.87 10.22 16.54
CA ARG A 15 -18.40 9.16 15.67
C ARG A 15 -19.91 8.98 15.85
N ALA A 16 -20.40 8.92 17.09
CA ALA A 16 -21.82 8.83 17.37
C ALA A 16 -22.59 10.02 16.78
N ALA A 17 -22.11 11.25 16.96
CA ALA A 17 -22.73 12.44 16.37
C ALA A 17 -22.79 12.39 14.83
N LEU A 18 -21.78 11.80 14.18
CA LEU A 18 -21.76 11.60 12.73
C LEU A 18 -22.78 10.54 12.28
N GLU A 19 -22.90 9.42 13.02
CA GLU A 19 -23.88 8.37 12.77
C GLU A 19 -25.32 8.88 12.96
N ASP A 20 -25.55 9.66 14.00
CA ASP A 20 -26.82 10.35 14.24
C ASP A 20 -27.16 11.33 13.11
N LEU A 21 -26.18 12.10 12.62
CA LEU A 21 -26.37 12.99 11.48
C LEU A 21 -26.80 12.21 10.22
N PHE A 22 -26.14 11.09 9.93
CA PHE A 22 -26.50 10.22 8.80
C PHE A 22 -27.95 9.72 8.93
N THR A 23 -28.34 9.31 10.13
CA THR A 23 -29.68 8.79 10.43
C THR A 23 -30.74 9.89 10.30
N VAL A 24 -30.58 11.00 11.01
CA VAL A 24 -31.52 12.12 11.05
C VAL A 24 -31.73 12.73 9.67
N ARG A 25 -30.65 12.82 8.87
CA ARG A 25 -30.69 13.42 7.53
C ARG A 25 -30.92 12.40 6.43
N ARG A 26 -31.06 11.11 6.78
CA ARG A 26 -31.25 9.99 5.84
C ARG A 26 -30.21 10.04 4.70
N LEU A 27 -28.95 10.30 5.05
CA LEU A 27 -27.86 10.37 4.07
C LEU A 27 -27.59 8.98 3.52
N ALA A 28 -27.64 8.85 2.19
CA ALA A 28 -27.45 7.60 1.47
C ALA A 28 -26.87 7.84 0.05
N ALA A 29 -26.65 6.76 -0.69
CA ALA A 29 -26.11 6.73 -2.06
C ALA A 29 -24.71 7.33 -2.21
N LEU A 30 -24.63 8.65 -2.40
CA LEU A 30 -23.36 9.38 -2.59
C LEU A 30 -22.57 9.55 -1.27
N TRP A 31 -23.24 9.33 -0.15
CA TRP A 31 -22.67 9.46 1.19
C TRP A 31 -22.54 8.09 1.83
N ALA A 32 -21.34 7.76 2.30
CA ALA A 32 -21.07 6.53 3.03
C ALA A 32 -20.27 6.84 4.30
N LEU A 33 -20.62 6.17 5.39
CA LEU A 33 -19.77 6.12 6.57
C LEU A 33 -18.61 5.17 6.28
N CYS A 34 -17.39 5.63 6.52
CA CYS A 34 -16.25 4.72 6.57
C CYS A 34 -16.50 3.66 7.66
N PRO A 35 -16.39 2.36 7.35
CA PRO A 35 -16.52 1.30 8.34
C PRO A 35 -15.58 1.51 9.52
N GLN A 36 -16.06 1.22 10.73
CA GLN A 36 -15.30 1.30 11.96
C GLN A 36 -15.68 0.12 12.85
N THR A 37 -14.69 -0.51 13.47
CA THR A 37 -14.91 -1.61 14.42
C THR A 37 -13.98 -1.46 15.61
N SER A 38 -14.40 -1.96 16.76
CA SER A 38 -13.54 -2.18 17.93
C SER A 38 -13.09 -3.64 18.07
N ASP A 39 -13.63 -4.55 17.25
CA ASP A 39 -13.26 -5.96 17.23
C ASP A 39 -11.98 -6.19 16.40
N PRO A 40 -10.89 -6.68 17.02
CA PRO A 40 -9.65 -6.98 16.31
C PRO A 40 -9.82 -8.04 15.21
N ALA A 41 -10.72 -9.01 15.36
CA ALA A 41 -10.92 -10.05 14.36
C ALA A 41 -11.54 -9.49 13.08
N THR A 42 -12.58 -8.65 13.22
CA THR A 42 -13.16 -7.90 12.10
C THR A 42 -12.11 -7.00 11.44
N ALA A 43 -11.30 -6.27 12.21
CA ALA A 43 -10.27 -5.40 11.68
C ALA A 43 -9.17 -6.18 10.92
N ALA A 44 -8.79 -7.37 11.40
CA ALA A 44 -7.86 -8.27 10.73
C ALA A 44 -8.43 -8.77 9.39
N GLY A 45 -9.74 -9.08 9.36
CA GLY A 45 -10.42 -9.46 8.13
C GLY A 45 -10.36 -8.38 7.04
N TRP A 46 -10.33 -7.09 7.41
CA TRP A 46 -10.17 -5.98 6.46
C TRP A 46 -8.74 -5.86 5.88
N LEU A 47 -7.76 -6.53 6.47
CA LEU A 47 -6.40 -6.59 5.96
C LEU A 47 -6.19 -7.74 4.96
N ASP A 48 -7.21 -8.57 4.72
CA ASP A 48 -7.15 -9.61 3.71
C ASP A 48 -6.82 -9.01 2.32
N PRO A 49 -5.85 -9.56 1.56
CA PRO A 49 -5.50 -9.07 0.23
C PRO A 49 -6.66 -8.97 -0.76
N VAL A 50 -7.74 -9.73 -0.57
CA VAL A 50 -8.96 -9.62 -1.39
C VAL A 50 -9.55 -8.20 -1.31
N TRP A 51 -9.46 -7.53 -0.16
CA TRP A 51 -9.88 -6.14 -0.01
C TRP A 51 -8.93 -5.15 -0.69
N GLY A 52 -7.66 -5.52 -0.83
CA GLY A 52 -6.68 -4.77 -1.62
C GLY A 52 -7.10 -4.63 -3.07
N ALA A 53 -7.66 -5.69 -3.67
CA ALA A 53 -8.21 -5.65 -5.03
C ALA A 53 -9.44 -4.73 -5.15
N ALA A 54 -10.18 -4.53 -4.06
CA ALA A 54 -11.29 -3.58 -3.96
C ALA A 54 -10.84 -2.14 -3.63
N GLY A 55 -9.54 -1.87 -3.61
CA GLY A 55 -8.97 -0.53 -3.37
C GLY A 55 -8.80 -0.17 -1.88
N ILE A 56 -9.00 -1.11 -0.96
CA ILE A 56 -8.76 -0.90 0.47
C ILE A 56 -7.30 -1.25 0.77
N GLU A 57 -6.48 -0.24 1.06
CA GLU A 57 -5.05 -0.42 1.34
C GLU A 57 -4.76 -0.98 2.76
N GLY A 58 -5.72 -0.86 3.68
CA GLY A 58 -5.61 -1.32 5.06
C GLY A 58 -6.44 -0.49 6.04
N VAL A 59 -6.02 -0.45 7.30
CA VAL A 59 -6.78 0.15 8.41
C VAL A 59 -6.04 1.31 9.08
N VAL A 60 -6.82 2.25 9.63
CA VAL A 60 -6.31 3.34 10.49
C VAL A 60 -6.76 3.08 11.92
N ILE A 61 -5.80 2.91 12.81
CA ILE A 61 -6.05 2.65 14.23
C ILE A 61 -6.01 3.99 14.98
N LYS A 62 -7.06 4.23 15.78
CA LYS A 62 -7.26 5.46 16.54
C LYS A 62 -7.72 5.11 17.94
N ASP A 63 -7.21 5.82 18.95
CA ASP A 63 -7.72 5.70 20.31
C ASP A 63 -9.15 6.28 20.38
N PRO A 64 -10.17 5.52 20.82
CA PRO A 64 -11.55 5.99 20.95
C PRO A 64 -11.71 7.14 21.96
N CYS A 65 -10.77 7.32 22.88
CA CYS A 65 -10.69 8.41 23.84
C CYS A 65 -9.98 9.66 23.31
N SER A 66 -9.32 9.57 22.15
CA SER A 66 -8.51 10.69 21.64
C SER A 66 -9.34 11.84 21.08
N ARG A 67 -8.86 13.06 21.35
CA ARG A 67 -9.31 14.29 20.70
C ARG A 67 -8.79 14.38 19.27
N TYR A 68 -9.36 15.27 18.46
CA TYR A 68 -8.79 15.57 17.15
C TYR A 68 -7.58 16.51 17.30
N ARG A 69 -6.39 16.03 16.97
CA ARG A 69 -5.16 16.82 17.05
C ARG A 69 -4.69 17.24 15.65
N ARG A 70 -4.92 18.52 15.31
CA ARG A 70 -4.62 19.06 13.99
C ARG A 70 -3.11 19.17 13.77
N GLY A 71 -2.64 18.67 12.63
CA GLY A 71 -1.21 18.74 12.26
C GLY A 71 -0.32 17.70 12.95
N GLU A 72 -0.89 16.88 13.83
CA GLU A 72 -0.14 15.86 14.56
C GLU A 72 -0.26 14.47 13.93
N ARG A 73 0.81 13.69 14.03
CA ARG A 73 0.83 12.27 13.65
C ARG A 73 0.37 11.40 14.83
N GLY A 74 -0.93 11.42 15.12
CA GLY A 74 -1.51 10.72 16.26
C GLY A 74 -2.18 9.38 15.97
N TRP A 75 -2.27 8.96 14.70
CA TRP A 75 -2.97 7.74 14.28
C TRP A 75 -2.01 6.76 13.62
N LEU A 76 -2.22 5.47 13.86
CA LEU A 76 -1.42 4.41 13.26
C LEU A 76 -2.07 3.93 11.96
N LYS A 77 -1.25 3.67 10.95
CA LYS A 77 -1.69 3.12 9.68
C LYS A 77 -1.11 1.73 9.52
N LEU A 78 -1.97 0.73 9.40
CA LEU A 78 -1.57 -0.64 9.11
C LEU A 78 -2.05 -0.97 7.70
N ARG A 79 -1.11 -1.29 6.81
CA ARG A 79 -1.38 -1.52 5.39
C ARG A 79 -1.08 -2.96 5.02
N THR A 80 -1.92 -3.54 4.18
CA THR A 80 -1.64 -4.85 3.58
C THR A 80 -0.48 -4.72 2.61
N ARG A 81 0.45 -5.68 2.65
CA ARG A 81 1.58 -5.75 1.74
C ARG A 81 1.35 -6.87 0.74
N MET A 82 1.36 -6.52 -0.55
CA MET A 82 1.39 -7.49 -1.63
C MET A 82 2.82 -7.56 -2.20
N THR A 83 3.27 -8.78 -2.46
CA THR A 83 4.57 -9.03 -3.08
C THR A 83 4.37 -9.79 -4.39
N THR A 84 5.16 -9.44 -5.38
CA THR A 84 5.27 -10.18 -6.64
C THR A 84 6.73 -10.24 -7.03
N GLU A 85 7.09 -11.31 -7.70
CA GLU A 85 8.40 -11.40 -8.35
C GLU A 85 8.41 -10.60 -9.65
N GLY A 86 9.58 -10.08 -9.99
CA GLY A 86 9.83 -9.30 -11.20
C GLY A 86 11.27 -9.47 -11.67
N ILE A 87 11.48 -9.36 -12.97
CA ILE A 87 12.79 -9.47 -13.59
C ILE A 87 13.41 -8.08 -13.66
N THR A 88 14.64 -7.92 -13.19
CA THR A 88 15.41 -6.68 -13.41
C THR A 88 15.79 -6.57 -14.87
N GLY A 89 15.08 -5.72 -15.61
CA GLY A 89 15.35 -5.47 -17.04
C GLY A 89 16.39 -4.36 -17.25
N ALA A 90 16.50 -3.43 -16.30
CA ALA A 90 17.47 -2.34 -16.36
C ALA A 90 17.71 -1.74 -14.96
N VAL A 91 18.73 -0.89 -14.86
CA VAL A 91 19.05 -0.14 -13.65
C VAL A 91 19.31 1.32 -13.98
N THR A 92 19.14 2.21 -13.01
CA THR A 92 19.74 3.55 -13.05
C THR A 92 21.06 3.56 -12.31
N GLY A 93 21.98 4.47 -12.68
CA GLY A 93 23.36 4.40 -12.18
C GLY A 93 24.19 3.42 -13.02
N THR A 94 25.26 2.87 -12.44
CA THR A 94 26.07 1.86 -13.12
C THR A 94 25.61 0.46 -12.73
N VAL A 95 25.88 -0.54 -13.56
CA VAL A 95 25.53 -1.94 -13.24
C VAL A 95 26.19 -2.42 -11.94
N HIS A 96 27.39 -1.94 -11.63
CA HIS A 96 28.12 -2.26 -10.40
C HIS A 96 27.70 -1.42 -9.19
N SER A 97 26.95 -0.34 -9.40
CA SER A 97 26.46 0.55 -8.33
C SER A 97 25.08 1.11 -8.73
N PRO A 98 24.05 0.25 -8.74
CA PRO A 98 22.73 0.64 -9.17
C PRO A 98 22.07 1.55 -8.13
N THR A 99 21.36 2.58 -8.59
CA THR A 99 20.61 3.50 -7.72
C THR A 99 19.13 3.13 -7.65
N SER A 100 18.57 2.49 -8.68
CA SER A 100 17.24 1.90 -8.66
C SER A 100 17.12 0.80 -9.73
N LEU A 101 16.19 -0.13 -9.53
CA LEU A 101 15.89 -1.22 -10.46
C LEU A 101 14.64 -0.90 -11.28
N LEU A 102 14.67 -1.29 -12.55
CA LEU A 102 13.52 -1.29 -13.45
C LEU A 102 13.05 -2.74 -13.62
N LEU A 103 11.91 -3.04 -13.03
CA LEU A 103 11.36 -4.39 -12.90
C LEU A 103 10.30 -4.63 -13.97
N GLY A 104 10.39 -5.78 -14.65
CA GLY A 104 9.44 -6.19 -15.66
C GLY A 104 8.91 -7.60 -15.47
N ARG A 105 7.84 -7.93 -16.21
CA ARG A 105 7.29 -9.28 -16.35
C ARG A 105 6.99 -9.55 -17.81
N PHE A 106 7.13 -10.81 -18.23
CA PHE A 106 6.74 -11.21 -19.57
C PHE A 106 5.22 -11.22 -19.71
N ASP A 107 4.74 -10.64 -20.80
CA ASP A 107 3.36 -10.80 -21.24
C ASP A 107 3.17 -12.16 -21.96
N PRO A 108 1.93 -12.56 -22.31
CA PRO A 108 1.68 -13.81 -23.03
C PRO A 108 2.35 -13.91 -24.40
N ALA A 109 2.79 -12.79 -24.99
CA ALA A 109 3.53 -12.76 -26.26
C ALA A 109 5.06 -12.87 -26.05
N GLY A 110 5.51 -13.10 -24.82
CA GLY A 110 6.93 -13.24 -24.48
C GLY A 110 7.68 -11.91 -24.46
N GLN A 111 7.00 -10.77 -24.38
CA GLN A 111 7.64 -9.46 -24.30
C GLN A 111 7.78 -8.99 -22.85
N LEU A 112 8.98 -8.56 -22.45
CA LEU A 112 9.20 -8.00 -21.12
C LEU A 112 8.56 -6.62 -21.01
N LYS A 113 7.51 -6.49 -20.20
CA LYS A 113 6.84 -5.22 -19.91
C LYS A 113 7.32 -4.66 -18.57
N LEU A 114 7.67 -3.38 -18.55
CA LEU A 114 7.99 -2.67 -17.30
C LEU A 114 6.74 -2.60 -16.43
N ILE A 115 6.84 -3.04 -15.19
CA ILE A 115 5.74 -3.05 -14.22
C ILE A 115 6.02 -2.16 -13.01
N ALA A 116 7.29 -1.92 -12.68
CA ALA A 116 7.66 -1.14 -11.52
C ALA A 116 9.07 -0.57 -11.63
N ARG A 117 9.31 0.49 -10.86
CA ARG A 117 10.64 0.96 -10.50
C ARG A 117 10.79 0.86 -8.99
N SER A 118 11.94 0.39 -8.52
CA SER A 118 12.22 0.38 -7.09
C SER A 118 12.33 1.81 -6.55
N THR A 119 12.12 1.98 -5.25
CA THR A 119 12.66 3.17 -4.55
C THR A 119 14.18 3.20 -4.67
N PRO A 120 14.84 4.34 -4.37
CA PRO A 120 16.29 4.39 -4.31
C PRO A 120 16.85 3.27 -3.44
N LEU A 121 17.82 2.54 -3.97
CA LEU A 121 18.47 1.46 -3.25
C LEU A 121 19.29 2.03 -2.10
N SER A 122 19.26 1.33 -0.97
CA SER A 122 20.20 1.60 0.11
C SER A 122 21.61 1.19 -0.32
N ARG A 123 22.65 1.76 0.31
CA ARG A 123 24.04 1.38 0.02
C ARG A 123 24.29 -0.13 0.15
N PRO A 124 23.80 -0.83 1.20
CA PRO A 124 23.94 -2.28 1.29
C PRO A 124 23.28 -3.02 0.13
N ALA A 125 22.05 -2.65 -0.25
CA ALA A 125 21.34 -3.30 -1.35
C ALA A 125 22.05 -3.11 -2.70
N ALA A 126 22.58 -1.91 -2.96
CA ALA A 126 23.35 -1.64 -4.18
C ALA A 126 24.65 -2.47 -4.23
N ALA A 127 25.36 -2.60 -3.10
CA ALA A 127 26.57 -3.40 -3.00
C ALA A 127 26.32 -4.91 -3.15
N GLU A 128 25.17 -5.40 -2.68
CA GLU A 128 24.75 -6.80 -2.86
C GLU A 128 24.38 -7.11 -4.31
N LEU A 129 23.70 -6.17 -4.98
CA LEU A 129 23.20 -6.38 -6.35
C LEU A 129 24.27 -6.18 -7.43
N GLY A 130 25.20 -5.24 -7.24
CA GLY A 130 26.21 -4.90 -8.25
C GLY A 130 27.02 -6.10 -8.79
N PRO A 131 27.45 -7.07 -7.95
CA PRO A 131 28.18 -8.27 -8.39
C PRO A 131 27.35 -9.29 -9.16
N VAL A 132 26.03 -9.35 -8.95
CA VAL A 132 25.15 -10.35 -9.58
C VAL A 132 24.46 -9.83 -10.84
N LEU A 133 24.41 -8.51 -11.03
CA LEU A 133 23.88 -7.89 -12.24
C LEU A 133 24.88 -7.99 -13.39
N ARG A 134 24.35 -8.26 -14.58
CA ARG A 134 25.11 -8.31 -15.83
C ARG A 134 24.53 -7.30 -16.81
N PRO A 135 25.35 -6.56 -17.57
CA PRO A 135 24.85 -5.78 -18.69
C PRO A 135 24.05 -6.67 -19.64
N ALA A 136 22.87 -6.21 -20.04
CA ALA A 136 22.09 -6.89 -21.07
C ALA A 136 22.81 -6.77 -22.43
N GLY A 137 22.74 -7.83 -23.24
CA GLY A 137 23.17 -7.78 -24.64
C GLY A 137 22.20 -6.97 -25.52
N GLN A 138 22.45 -6.94 -26.82
CA GLN A 138 21.57 -6.25 -27.78
C GLN A 138 20.24 -6.97 -28.02
N GLU A 139 20.16 -8.25 -27.64
CA GLU A 139 18.96 -9.07 -27.79
C GLU A 139 17.99 -8.85 -26.62
N PRO A 140 16.67 -8.74 -26.89
CA PRO A 140 15.68 -8.67 -25.82
C PRO A 140 15.78 -9.88 -24.88
N PRO A 141 15.59 -9.69 -23.56
CA PRO A 141 15.62 -10.81 -22.62
C PRO A 141 14.53 -11.81 -22.99
N THR A 142 14.87 -13.09 -22.99
CA THR A 142 13.92 -14.20 -23.22
C THR A 142 13.33 -14.70 -21.91
N PRO A 143 12.09 -15.23 -21.90
CA PRO A 143 11.54 -15.91 -20.74
C PRO A 143 12.46 -17.03 -20.27
N VAL A 144 12.97 -16.90 -19.04
CA VAL A 144 13.73 -17.99 -18.41
C VAL A 144 12.70 -18.98 -17.87
N THR A 145 12.61 -20.17 -18.47
CA THR A 145 11.84 -21.26 -17.87
C THR A 145 12.55 -21.72 -16.60
N SER A 146 12.02 -21.34 -15.45
CA SER A 146 12.50 -21.80 -14.14
C SER A 146 12.50 -23.33 -14.13
N ARG A 147 13.68 -23.97 -14.11
CA ARG A 147 13.76 -25.36 -13.66
C ARG A 147 13.53 -25.34 -12.16
N GLU A 148 12.44 -25.95 -11.72
CA GLU A 148 12.13 -26.16 -10.31
C GLU A 148 13.32 -26.88 -9.66
N HIS A 149 14.01 -26.21 -8.74
CA HIS A 149 14.83 -26.91 -7.75
C HIS A 149 13.87 -27.39 -6.66
N ARG A 150 13.56 -28.69 -6.73
CA ARG A 150 12.94 -29.48 -5.67
C ARG A 150 13.85 -29.53 -4.43
#